data_AF-A0A2J8L4Z5-F1
#
_entry.id   AF-A0A2J8L4Z5-F1
#
_cell.length_a   1.000
_cell.length_b   1.000
_cell.length_c   1.000
_cell.angle_alpha   90.00
_cell.angle_beta   90.00
_cell.angle_gamma   90.00
#
_symmetry.space_group_name_H-M   'P 1'
#
loop_
_entity.id
_entity.type
_entity.pdbx_description
1 polymer ?
#
loop_
_entity_poly.entity_id
_entity_poly.type
_entity_poly.pdbx_seq_one_letter_code
_entity_poly.pdbx_strand_id
1 'polypeptide(L)'
;MAGPLQGGGARALDLLRGLPRVSLANLKPNPGSKKPERRPRGRRRGRKCGRGHKGERQRGTRPRLGFEGGQTPFYIRIPKYGFNEGHSFRRQYKPLSLNRLQYLIDLGRVDPSQPIDLTQLVNGRGVTIQPLKRDYGVQLVEEGADTFTAKVNIEVQLASELAIAAIEKNGGVVTTAFYDPRSLGKFVPRSFSSFSLC
;
A
#
# COMPACT_ATOMS: atom_id res chain seq x y z
N MET A 1 -50.98 -12.83 5.39
CA MET A 1 -50.64 -11.47 4.92
C MET A 1 -49.39 -11.03 5.67
N ALA A 2 -48.22 -11.08 5.04
CA ALA A 2 -46.97 -10.65 5.68
C ALA A 2 -46.87 -9.12 5.56
N GLY A 3 -46.80 -8.44 6.71
CA GLY A 3 -46.68 -6.98 6.77
C GLY A 3 -45.39 -6.47 6.11
N PRO A 4 -45.33 -5.20 5.69
CA PRO A 4 -44.18 -4.64 5.00
C PRO A 4 -42.97 -4.63 5.93
N LEU A 5 -41.91 -5.30 5.49
CA LEU A 5 -40.65 -5.42 6.21
C LEU A 5 -40.03 -4.01 6.38
N GLN A 6 -39.79 -3.63 7.63
CA GLN A 6 -39.34 -2.30 8.01
C GLN A 6 -37.80 -2.21 7.87
N GLY A 7 -37.31 -1.78 6.70
CA GLY A 7 -35.89 -1.50 6.49
C GLY A 7 -35.56 -1.14 5.04
N GLY A 8 -34.51 -0.33 4.84
CA GLY A 8 -34.11 0.14 3.50
C GLY A 8 -33.77 -0.99 2.51
N GLY A 9 -33.23 -2.11 3.00
CA GLY A 9 -32.93 -3.28 2.17
C GLY A 9 -34.19 -4.01 1.66
N ALA A 10 -35.22 -4.14 2.49
CA ALA A 10 -36.46 -4.80 2.08
C ALA A 10 -37.25 -3.97 1.07
N ARG A 11 -37.29 -2.64 1.25
CA ARG A 11 -37.91 -1.71 0.28
C ARG A 11 -37.26 -1.80 -1.10
N ALA A 12 -35.93 -1.98 -1.18
CA ALA A 12 -35.25 -2.15 -2.45
C ALA A 12 -35.66 -3.44 -3.18
N LEU A 13 -35.83 -4.54 -2.44
CA LEU A 13 -36.26 -5.83 -3.01
C LEU A 13 -37.73 -5.80 -3.45
N ASP A 14 -38.61 -5.16 -2.68
CA ASP A 14 -40.02 -5.00 -3.05
C ASP A 14 -40.18 -4.16 -4.32
N LEU A 15 -39.37 -3.10 -4.49
CA LEU A 15 -39.34 -2.31 -5.73
C LEU A 15 -38.83 -3.12 -6.93
N LEU A 16 -37.86 -4.00 -6.73
CA LEU A 16 -37.32 -4.83 -7.81
C LEU A 16 -38.29 -5.89 -8.32
N ARG A 17 -39.27 -6.33 -7.50
CA ARG A 17 -40.30 -7.30 -7.93
C ARG A 17 -41.23 -6.78 -9.01
N GLY A 18 -41.49 -5.46 -9.04
CA GLY A 18 -42.36 -4.82 -10.04
C GLY A 18 -41.64 -4.33 -11.29
N LEU A 19 -40.30 -4.36 -11.30
CA LEU A 19 -39.48 -3.89 -12.42
C LEU A 19 -39.19 -5.02 -13.42
N PRO A 20 -38.92 -4.70 -14.69
CA PRO A 20 -38.56 -5.71 -15.68
C PRO A 20 -37.29 -6.46 -15.27
N ARG A 21 -37.16 -7.70 -15.76
CA ARG A 21 -36.01 -8.56 -15.46
C ARG A 21 -34.69 -7.85 -15.82
N VAL A 22 -33.72 -7.91 -14.92
CA VAL A 22 -32.35 -7.45 -15.17
C VAL A 22 -31.74 -8.32 -16.27
N SER A 23 -31.24 -7.68 -17.32
CA SER A 23 -30.65 -8.32 -18.50
C SER A 23 -29.41 -7.53 -18.94
N LEU A 24 -28.58 -8.08 -19.83
CA LEU A 24 -27.39 -7.36 -20.30
C LEU A 24 -27.72 -6.01 -20.96
N ALA A 25 -28.95 -5.86 -21.48
CA ALA A 25 -29.40 -4.66 -22.16
C ALA A 25 -29.70 -3.47 -21.22
N ASN A 26 -30.07 -3.71 -19.95
CA ASN A 26 -30.48 -2.65 -19.02
C ASN A 26 -29.40 -2.27 -17.98
N LEU A 27 -28.17 -2.76 -18.16
CA LEU A 27 -27.03 -2.37 -17.34
C LEU A 27 -26.55 -0.97 -17.69
N LYS A 28 -26.41 -0.12 -16.66
CA LYS A 28 -25.82 1.21 -16.77
C LYS A 28 -24.69 1.39 -15.76
N PRO A 29 -23.58 2.04 -16.12
CA PRO A 29 -22.55 2.39 -15.16
C PRO A 29 -23.10 3.39 -14.12
N ASN A 30 -22.52 3.42 -12.93
CA ASN A 30 -22.85 4.42 -11.92
C ASN A 30 -22.61 5.84 -12.52
N PRO A 31 -23.59 6.76 -12.47
CA PRO A 31 -23.42 8.12 -12.99
C PRO A 31 -22.12 8.76 -12.46
N GLY A 32 -21.35 9.37 -13.37
CA GLY A 32 -20.07 10.03 -13.06
C GLY A 32 -18.83 9.12 -13.08
N SER A 33 -18.97 7.80 -13.03
CA SER A 33 -17.83 6.86 -13.10
C SER A 33 -17.11 6.90 -14.47
N LYS A 34 -17.87 7.03 -15.56
CA LYS A 34 -17.35 7.14 -16.93
C LYS A 34 -17.44 8.59 -17.42
N LYS A 35 -16.29 9.23 -17.61
CA LYS A 35 -16.21 10.56 -18.23
C LYS A 35 -16.39 10.45 -19.75
N PRO A 36 -17.18 11.33 -20.37
CA PRO A 36 -17.36 11.30 -21.83
C PRO A 36 -16.05 11.62 -22.54
N GLU A 37 -15.76 10.86 -23.59
CA GLU A 37 -14.55 11.01 -24.39
C GLU A 37 -14.51 12.39 -25.08
N ARG A 38 -13.36 13.05 -25.04
CA ARG A 38 -13.20 14.39 -25.62
C ARG A 38 -12.55 14.30 -27.00
N ARG A 39 -13.36 14.29 -28.05
CA ARG A 39 -12.87 14.25 -29.44
C ARG A 39 -12.65 15.65 -30.03
N PRO A 40 -11.62 15.86 -30.86
CA PRO A 40 -11.36 17.13 -31.54
C PRO A 40 -12.27 17.32 -32.77
N ARG A 41 -13.59 17.34 -32.54
CA ARG A 41 -14.62 17.52 -33.57
C ARG A 41 -15.56 18.67 -33.22
N GLY A 42 -16.25 19.18 -34.24
CA GLY A 42 -17.27 20.23 -34.11
C GLY A 42 -16.73 21.62 -33.74
N ARG A 43 -17.64 22.58 -33.57
CA ARG A 43 -17.29 24.01 -33.38
C ARG A 43 -16.44 24.25 -32.13
N ARG A 44 -16.75 23.61 -31.00
CA ARG A 44 -16.10 23.86 -29.70
C ARG A 44 -14.67 23.31 -29.61
N ARG A 45 -14.37 22.18 -30.26
CA ARG A 45 -13.09 21.45 -30.10
C ARG A 45 -12.36 21.16 -31.41
N GLY A 46 -12.95 21.49 -32.57
CA GLY A 46 -12.40 21.18 -33.89
C GLY A 46 -11.27 22.10 -34.33
N ARG A 47 -11.56 23.37 -34.65
CA ARG A 47 -10.65 24.28 -35.39
C ARG A 47 -9.15 24.14 -35.07
N LYS A 48 -8.78 24.25 -33.79
CA LYS A 48 -7.37 24.18 -33.35
C LYS A 48 -7.06 22.96 -32.50
N CYS A 49 -8.07 22.13 -32.24
CA CYS A 49 -7.95 20.97 -31.36
C CYS A 49 -7.33 21.28 -29.98
N GLY A 50 -7.42 22.53 -29.49
CA GLY A 50 -6.76 22.97 -28.26
C GLY A 50 -5.24 23.19 -28.33
N ARG A 51 -4.63 23.13 -29.52
CA ARG A 51 -3.16 23.21 -29.70
C ARG A 51 -2.60 24.62 -29.92
N GLY A 52 -3.45 25.61 -30.22
CA GLY A 52 -3.04 27.02 -30.39
C GLY A 52 -2.85 27.48 -31.85
N HIS A 53 -1.96 28.47 -32.08
CA HIS A 53 -1.59 29.03 -33.38
C HIS A 53 -0.09 28.87 -33.63
N LYS A 54 0.29 28.22 -34.75
CA LYS A 54 1.66 28.04 -35.25
C LYS A 54 2.64 27.61 -34.14
N GLY A 55 3.93 27.69 -34.42
CA GLY A 55 5.00 27.38 -33.48
C GLY A 55 5.06 25.92 -33.02
N GLU A 56 5.96 25.67 -32.08
CA GLU A 56 6.27 24.33 -31.56
C GLU A 56 5.09 23.70 -30.82
N ARG A 57 4.24 24.53 -30.18
CA ARG A 57 3.05 24.07 -29.45
C ARG A 57 2.03 23.39 -30.38
N GLN A 58 1.82 23.93 -31.58
CA GLN A 58 0.90 23.34 -32.55
C GLN A 58 1.53 22.13 -33.27
N ARG A 59 2.83 22.24 -33.60
CA ARG A 59 3.58 21.21 -34.33
C ARG A 59 3.97 20.00 -33.47
N GLY A 60 3.88 20.12 -32.15
CA GLY A 60 4.24 19.06 -31.21
C GLY A 60 5.75 18.90 -31.01
N THR A 61 6.54 19.89 -31.45
CA THR A 61 8.01 19.86 -31.44
C THR A 61 8.57 20.66 -30.27
N ARG A 62 7.93 20.60 -29.10
CA ARG A 62 8.42 21.31 -27.91
C ARG A 62 9.76 20.70 -27.46
N PRO A 63 10.67 21.53 -26.92
CA PRO A 63 11.85 21.05 -26.23
C PRO A 63 11.50 20.11 -25.07
N ARG A 64 12.49 19.32 -24.65
CA ARG A 64 12.38 18.40 -23.50
C ARG A 64 11.93 19.11 -22.23
N LEU A 65 11.31 18.35 -21.32
CA LEU A 65 10.96 18.84 -19.98
C LEU A 65 12.22 19.35 -19.27
N GLY A 66 12.13 20.55 -18.68
CA GLY A 66 13.26 21.22 -18.02
C GLY A 66 14.10 22.14 -18.92
N PHE A 67 13.76 22.31 -20.20
CA PHE A 67 14.40 23.31 -21.04
C PHE A 67 13.80 24.71 -20.80
N GLU A 68 14.66 25.69 -20.51
CA GLU A 68 14.27 27.06 -20.12
C GLU A 68 14.55 28.11 -21.21
N GLY A 69 14.63 27.70 -22.48
CA GLY A 69 14.76 28.64 -23.62
C GLY A 69 16.19 29.06 -23.95
N GLY A 70 17.21 28.37 -23.41
CA GLY A 70 18.63 28.60 -23.71
C GLY A 70 19.49 28.95 -22.50
N GLN A 71 18.87 29.41 -21.40
CA GLN A 71 19.57 29.60 -20.13
C GLN A 71 19.91 28.26 -19.46
N THR A 72 20.83 28.29 -18.50
CA THR A 72 21.15 27.13 -17.66
C THR A 72 19.91 26.68 -16.87
N PRO A 73 19.41 25.44 -17.10
CA PRO A 73 18.22 24.96 -16.41
C PRO A 73 18.35 24.94 -14.88
N PHE A 74 17.23 25.15 -14.18
CA PHE A 74 17.18 25.13 -12.72
C PHE A 74 17.77 23.86 -12.10
N TYR A 75 17.46 22.68 -12.65
CA TYR A 75 17.96 21.39 -12.13
C TYR A 75 19.48 21.19 -12.33
N ILE A 76 20.13 22.04 -13.12
CA ILE A 76 21.59 22.06 -13.32
C ILE A 76 22.24 23.15 -12.47
N ARG A 77 21.53 24.25 -12.21
CA ARG A 77 22.02 25.35 -11.36
C ARG A 77 22.24 24.91 -9.91
N ILE A 78 21.45 23.96 -9.42
CA ILE A 78 21.63 23.39 -8.07
C ILE A 78 22.86 22.47 -8.07
N PRO A 79 23.80 22.63 -7.13
CA PRO A 79 24.96 21.75 -7.03
C PRO A 79 24.54 20.32 -6.70
N LYS A 80 25.32 19.36 -7.19
CA LYS A 80 25.12 17.95 -6.83
C LYS A 80 25.55 17.75 -5.37
N TYR A 81 24.71 17.07 -4.62
CA TYR A 81 25.01 16.62 -3.26
C TYR A 81 24.55 15.17 -3.11
N GLY A 82 25.27 14.39 -2.30
CA GLY A 82 25.08 12.94 -2.13
C GLY A 82 23.81 12.53 -1.38
N PHE A 83 22.68 13.21 -1.54
CA PHE A 83 21.43 12.95 -0.81
C PHE A 83 20.99 11.47 -0.90
N ASN A 84 21.03 10.93 -2.10
CA ASN A 84 20.62 9.55 -2.39
C ASN A 84 21.84 8.64 -2.62
N GLU A 85 23.05 9.07 -2.26
CA GLU A 85 24.21 8.21 -2.39
C GLU A 85 24.03 6.94 -1.55
N GLY A 86 24.30 5.78 -2.17
CA GLY A 86 24.10 4.47 -1.55
C GLY A 86 22.66 4.09 -1.24
N HIS A 87 21.64 4.81 -1.73
CA HIS A 87 20.22 4.53 -1.40
C HIS A 87 19.80 3.07 -1.68
N SER A 88 20.39 2.45 -2.71
CA SER A 88 20.13 1.05 -3.11
C SER A 88 20.71 0.01 -2.15
N PHE A 89 21.64 0.38 -1.27
CA PHE A 89 22.28 -0.50 -0.30
C PHE A 89 21.80 -0.25 1.14
N ARG A 90 21.00 0.81 1.36
CA ARG A 90 20.46 1.14 2.68
C ARG A 90 19.49 0.06 3.13
N ARG A 91 19.70 -0.47 4.33
CA ARG A 91 18.80 -1.46 4.95
C ARG A 91 17.55 -0.76 5.43
N GLN A 92 16.39 -1.25 5.01
CA GLN A 92 15.10 -0.73 5.46
C GLN A 92 14.40 -1.76 6.34
N TYR A 93 13.72 -1.28 7.38
CA TYR A 93 12.92 -2.13 8.26
C TYR A 93 11.51 -1.56 8.33
N LYS A 94 10.51 -2.43 8.26
CA LYS A 94 9.12 -2.00 8.37
C LYS A 94 8.78 -1.75 9.84
N PRO A 95 8.22 -0.59 10.21
CA PRO A 95 7.81 -0.34 11.57
C PRO A 95 6.63 -1.24 11.96
N LEU A 96 6.74 -1.87 13.13
CA LEU A 96 5.67 -2.59 13.80
C LEU A 96 5.48 -1.95 15.18
N SER A 97 4.35 -1.29 15.37
CA SER A 97 3.98 -0.69 16.66
C SER A 97 3.39 -1.72 17.62
N LEU A 98 3.55 -1.49 18.92
CA LEU A 98 2.96 -2.32 19.97
C LEU A 98 1.42 -2.29 19.92
N ASN A 99 0.83 -1.15 19.59
CA ASN A 99 -0.61 -1.03 19.34
C ASN A 99 -1.09 -1.96 18.21
N ARG A 100 -0.32 -2.03 17.11
CA ARG A 100 -0.65 -2.91 15.99
C ARG A 100 -0.52 -4.38 16.39
N LEU A 101 0.49 -4.71 17.18
CA LEU A 101 0.72 -6.06 17.69
C LEU A 101 -0.44 -6.50 18.60
N GLN A 102 -0.83 -5.67 19.58
CA GLN A 102 -1.98 -5.94 20.45
C GLN A 102 -3.27 -6.17 19.64
N TYR A 103 -3.55 -5.29 18.68
CA TYR A 103 -4.71 -5.43 17.79
C TYR A 103 -4.74 -6.77 17.02
N LEU A 104 -3.57 -7.30 16.63
CA LEU A 104 -3.50 -8.59 15.93
C LEU A 104 -3.78 -9.76 16.86
N ILE A 105 -3.38 -9.66 18.12
CA ILE A 105 -3.66 -10.66 19.17
C ILE A 105 -5.14 -10.64 19.54
N ASP A 106 -5.72 -9.45 19.74
CA ASP A 106 -7.13 -9.30 20.12
C ASP A 106 -8.07 -9.85 19.04
N LEU A 107 -7.67 -9.75 17.77
CA LEU A 107 -8.39 -10.35 16.64
C LEU A 107 -8.16 -11.86 16.47
N GLY A 108 -7.28 -12.48 17.26
CA GLY A 108 -6.91 -13.89 17.13
C GLY A 108 -6.19 -14.21 15.81
N ARG A 109 -5.47 -13.24 15.22
CA ARG A 109 -4.69 -13.46 13.99
C ARG A 109 -3.27 -13.90 14.26
N VAL A 110 -2.75 -13.56 15.44
CA VAL A 110 -1.42 -13.92 15.91
C VAL A 110 -1.60 -14.48 17.31
N ASP A 111 -1.21 -15.74 17.50
CA ASP A 111 -1.37 -16.43 18.77
C ASP A 111 -0.16 -16.13 19.67
N PRO A 112 -0.36 -15.56 20.88
CA PRO A 112 0.73 -15.21 21.79
C PRO A 112 1.33 -16.43 22.52
N SER A 113 0.71 -17.60 22.40
CA SER A 113 1.19 -18.85 23.01
C SER A 113 2.39 -19.46 22.28
N GLN A 114 2.56 -19.12 21.00
CA GLN A 114 3.69 -19.55 20.16
C GLN A 114 4.70 -18.41 20.00
N PRO A 115 5.97 -18.71 19.69
CA PRO A 115 6.92 -17.67 19.32
C PRO A 115 6.45 -16.90 18.08
N ILE A 116 6.43 -15.57 18.18
CA ILE A 116 6.01 -14.67 17.12
C ILE A 116 7.21 -14.39 16.22
N ASP A 117 7.31 -15.20 15.17
CA ASP A 117 8.30 -15.03 14.10
C ASP A 117 7.77 -14.11 13.00
N LEU A 118 8.66 -13.71 12.08
CA LEU A 118 8.29 -13.00 10.86
C LEU A 118 7.23 -13.74 10.02
N THR A 119 7.22 -15.08 10.03
CA THR A 119 6.22 -15.90 9.33
C THR A 119 4.81 -15.63 9.85
N GLN A 120 4.65 -15.63 11.18
CA GLN A 120 3.38 -15.39 11.84
C GLN A 120 2.86 -13.98 11.56
N LEU A 121 3.76 -12.98 11.61
CA LEU A 121 3.43 -11.60 11.30
C LEU A 121 2.98 -11.40 9.85
N VAL A 122 3.59 -12.12 8.90
CA VAL A 122 3.23 -12.06 7.48
C VAL A 122 1.92 -12.82 7.22
N ASN A 123 1.73 -13.99 7.82
CA ASN A 123 0.50 -14.79 7.69
C ASN A 123 -0.71 -14.06 8.26
N GLY A 124 -0.57 -13.44 9.44
CA GLY A 124 -1.60 -12.60 10.06
C GLY A 124 -1.88 -11.28 9.32
N ARG A 125 -1.13 -10.99 8.24
CA ARG A 125 -1.14 -9.71 7.51
C ARG A 125 -0.91 -8.52 8.45
N GLY A 126 -0.06 -8.73 9.46
CA GLY A 126 0.36 -7.70 10.40
C GLY A 126 1.34 -6.73 9.77
N VAL A 127 2.30 -7.27 9.00
CA VAL A 127 3.31 -6.50 8.27
C VAL A 127 3.44 -7.04 6.84
N THR A 128 3.64 -6.14 5.87
CA THR A 128 3.96 -6.51 4.49
C THR A 128 5.42 -6.17 4.18
N ILE A 129 6.24 -7.21 4.08
CA ILE A 129 7.67 -7.10 3.80
C ILE A 129 7.91 -7.30 2.30
N GLN A 130 8.78 -6.48 1.69
CA GLN A 130 9.14 -6.58 0.28
C GLN A 130 10.66 -6.73 0.13
N PRO A 131 11.19 -7.98 0.10
CA PRO A 131 12.63 -8.23 0.00
C PRO A 131 13.31 -7.55 -1.21
N LEU A 132 12.58 -7.41 -2.32
CA LEU A 132 13.07 -6.72 -3.53
C LEU A 132 13.34 -5.23 -3.31
N LYS A 133 12.65 -4.59 -2.37
CA LYS A 133 12.82 -3.16 -2.04
C LYS A 133 13.90 -2.92 -0.98
N ARG A 134 14.74 -3.92 -0.71
CA ARG A 134 15.81 -3.86 0.30
C ARG A 134 15.27 -3.68 1.71
N ASP A 135 14.09 -4.26 1.96
CA ASP A 135 13.62 -4.53 3.30
C ASP A 135 14.47 -5.69 3.87
N TYR A 136 15.01 -5.52 5.08
CA TYR A 136 15.77 -6.53 5.82
C TYR A 136 14.95 -7.13 6.98
N GLY A 137 13.73 -6.63 7.20
CA GLY A 137 12.81 -7.17 8.19
C GLY A 137 11.91 -6.10 8.78
N VAL A 138 11.69 -6.20 10.09
CA VAL A 138 10.76 -5.43 10.89
C VAL A 138 11.52 -4.78 12.04
N GLN A 139 11.19 -3.52 12.30
CA GLN A 139 11.64 -2.77 13.47
C GLN A 139 10.46 -2.60 14.43
N LEU A 140 10.63 -2.99 15.68
CA LEU A 140 9.65 -2.79 16.73
C LEU A 140 9.72 -1.35 17.24
N VAL A 141 8.58 -0.67 17.27
CA VAL A 141 8.44 0.74 17.66
C VAL A 141 7.57 0.84 18.91
N GLU A 142 7.91 1.78 19.78
CA GLU A 142 7.32 2.04 21.10
C GLU A 142 5.89 2.59 21.09
N GLU A 143 5.33 2.89 19.91
CA GLU A 143 3.99 3.42 19.79
C GLU A 143 2.95 2.44 20.38
N GLY A 144 2.29 2.86 21.46
CA GLY A 144 1.35 2.02 22.21
C GLY A 144 1.92 1.31 23.43
N ALA A 145 3.10 1.70 23.91
CA ALA A 145 3.73 1.09 25.08
C ALA A 145 2.84 1.11 26.35
N ASP A 146 2.04 2.16 26.55
CA ASP A 146 1.23 2.31 27.77
C ASP A 146 0.04 1.33 27.83
N THR A 147 -0.53 0.99 26.68
CA THR A 147 -1.73 0.15 26.54
C THR A 147 -1.42 -1.31 26.27
N PHE A 148 -0.16 -1.64 25.99
CA PHE A 148 0.27 -3.00 25.67
C PHE A 148 0.22 -3.89 26.91
N THR A 149 -0.48 -5.02 26.84
CA THR A 149 -0.69 -5.94 27.98
C THR A 149 -0.38 -7.40 27.65
N ALA A 150 -0.18 -7.73 26.38
CA ALA A 150 0.08 -9.10 25.96
C ALA A 150 1.48 -9.58 26.39
N LYS A 151 1.54 -10.79 26.96
CA LYS A 151 2.78 -11.53 27.17
C LYS A 151 3.14 -12.28 25.89
N VAL A 152 4.24 -11.89 25.24
CA VAL A 152 4.65 -12.45 23.95
C VAL A 152 6.15 -12.73 23.90
N ASN A 153 6.50 -13.79 23.19
CA ASN A 153 7.89 -14.07 22.79
C ASN A 153 8.03 -13.67 21.32
N ILE A 154 8.74 -12.60 21.02
CA ILE A 154 8.80 -12.03 19.67
C ILE A 154 10.23 -11.97 19.11
N GLU A 155 10.39 -12.44 17.88
CA GLU A 155 11.61 -12.35 17.08
C GLU A 155 11.53 -11.20 16.07
N VAL A 156 12.34 -10.16 16.28
CA VAL A 156 12.41 -8.96 15.40
C VAL A 156 13.85 -8.65 15.00
N GLN A 157 14.07 -7.80 14.00
CA GLN A 157 15.44 -7.45 13.57
C GLN A 157 15.99 -6.29 14.38
N LEU A 158 15.13 -5.31 14.68
CA LEU A 158 15.44 -4.14 15.48
C LEU A 158 14.30 -3.92 16.48
N ALA A 159 14.63 -3.38 17.64
CA ALA A 159 13.65 -2.96 18.63
C ALA A 159 14.17 -1.71 19.36
N SER A 160 13.29 -0.77 19.66
CA SER A 160 13.62 0.36 20.53
C SER A 160 13.66 -0.07 21.99
N GLU A 161 14.52 0.55 22.79
CA GLU A 161 14.71 0.22 24.21
C GLU A 161 13.40 0.32 25.00
N LEU A 162 12.59 1.35 24.72
CA LEU A 162 11.28 1.55 25.33
C LEU A 162 10.31 0.41 24.96
N ALA A 163 10.32 -0.03 23.69
CA ALA A 163 9.48 -1.15 23.27
C ALA A 163 9.88 -2.48 23.93
N ILE A 164 11.19 -2.72 24.13
CA ILE A 164 11.70 -3.88 24.86
C ILE A 164 11.20 -3.84 26.31
N ALA A 165 11.39 -2.70 27.00
CA ALA A 165 10.96 -2.54 28.39
C ALA A 165 9.44 -2.75 28.58
N ALA A 166 8.62 -2.29 27.63
CA ALA A 166 7.17 -2.48 27.68
C ALA A 166 6.78 -3.96 27.56
N ILE A 167 7.47 -4.73 26.70
CA ILE A 167 7.22 -6.17 26.54
C ILE A 167 7.72 -6.96 27.76
N GLU A 168 8.91 -6.67 28.25
CA GLU A 168 9.51 -7.34 29.41
C GLU A 168 8.74 -7.06 30.70
N LYS A 169 8.18 -5.85 30.87
CA LYS A 169 7.30 -5.50 31.99
C LYS A 169 6.07 -6.41 32.08
N ASN A 170 5.56 -6.86 30.94
CA ASN A 170 4.45 -7.81 30.84
C ASN A 170 4.91 -9.29 30.90
N GLY A 171 6.21 -9.53 31.09
CA GLY A 171 6.83 -10.85 31.17
C GLY A 171 7.06 -11.52 29.81
N GLY A 172 7.07 -10.76 28.72
CA GLY A 172 7.46 -11.23 27.39
C GLY A 172 8.97 -11.29 27.19
N VAL A 173 9.40 -11.83 26.05
CA VAL A 173 10.82 -11.93 25.66
C VAL A 173 10.98 -11.38 24.25
N VAL A 174 11.97 -10.51 24.05
CA VAL A 174 12.32 -9.96 22.73
C VAL A 174 13.68 -10.52 22.30
N THR A 175 13.72 -11.16 21.15
CA THR A 175 14.95 -11.70 20.55
C THR A 175 15.24 -11.00 19.23
N THR A 176 16.50 -10.65 19.01
CA THR A 176 16.94 -10.02 17.76
C THR A 176 17.65 -11.01 16.85
N ALA A 177 17.16 -11.16 15.63
CA ALA A 177 17.70 -12.09 14.64
C ALA A 177 17.93 -11.39 13.29
N PHE A 178 19.07 -11.70 12.67
CA PHE A 178 19.40 -11.18 11.34
C PHE A 178 19.03 -12.18 10.25
N TYR A 179 18.37 -11.69 9.19
CA TYR A 179 18.05 -12.49 8.02
C TYR A 179 18.67 -11.89 6.76
N ASP A 180 19.37 -12.73 6.01
CA ASP A 180 19.83 -12.38 4.66
C ASP A 180 18.64 -12.11 3.74
N PRO A 181 18.79 -11.28 2.68
CA PRO A 181 17.71 -11.02 1.73
C PRO A 181 17.08 -12.28 1.12
N ARG A 182 17.88 -13.33 0.92
CA ARG A 182 17.41 -14.63 0.40
C ARG A 182 16.60 -15.40 1.46
N SER A 183 17.05 -15.37 2.72
CA SER A 183 16.35 -16.01 3.84
C SER A 183 15.03 -15.28 4.14
N LEU A 184 15.05 -13.94 4.14
CA LEU A 184 13.86 -13.11 4.27
C LEU A 184 12.83 -13.39 3.16
N GLY A 185 13.32 -13.63 1.94
CA GLY A 185 12.49 -14.04 0.80
C GLY A 185 11.74 -15.35 1.00
N LYS A 186 12.22 -16.27 1.84
CA LYS A 186 11.53 -17.54 2.15
C LYS A 186 10.35 -17.35 3.11
N PHE A 187 10.42 -16.35 3.99
CA PHE A 187 9.38 -16.07 4.98
C PHE A 187 8.17 -15.32 4.40
N VAL A 188 8.35 -14.61 3.29
CA VAL A 188 7.25 -13.97 2.58
C VAL A 188 6.70 -14.96 1.55
N PRO A 189 5.45 -15.45 1.69
CA PRO A 189 4.86 -16.35 0.73
C PRO A 189 4.58 -15.58 -0.57
N ARG A 190 5.55 -15.60 -1.48
CA ARG A 190 5.36 -15.30 -2.90
C ARG A 190 5.76 -16.53 -3.67
N SER A 191 4.77 -17.30 -4.11
CA SER A 191 4.84 -18.20 -5.28
C SER A 191 6.22 -18.86 -5.50
N PHE A 192 6.81 -19.45 -4.46
CA PHE A 192 8.11 -20.14 -4.60
C PHE A 192 7.95 -21.44 -5.40
N SER A 193 6.72 -21.81 -5.74
CA SER A 193 6.32 -23.01 -6.48
C SER A 193 6.22 -22.83 -8.01
N SER A 194 6.56 -21.67 -8.59
CA SER A 194 6.34 -21.44 -10.05
C SER A 194 7.55 -20.93 -10.82
N PHE A 195 8.76 -21.15 -10.33
CA PHE A 195 10.00 -21.01 -11.10
C PHE A 195 10.81 -22.30 -11.01
N SER A 196 10.18 -23.44 -11.29
CA SER A 196 10.92 -24.61 -11.79
C SER A 196 11.19 -24.37 -13.28
N LEU A 197 12.47 -24.41 -13.62
CA LEU A 197 13.02 -24.41 -14.97
C LEU A 197 12.12 -25.08 -16.03
N CYS A 198 11.80 -24.33 -17.08
CA CYS A 198 11.80 -24.80 -18.46
C CYS A 198 12.66 -23.81 -19.27
#